data_AF-A0A938N3D2-F1
#
_entry.id   AF-A0A938N3D2-F1
#
_cell.length_a   1.000
_cell.length_b   1.000
_cell.length_c   1.000
_cell.angle_alpha   90.00
_cell.angle_beta   90.00
_cell.angle_gamma   90.00
#
_symmetry.space_group_name_H-M   'P 1'
#
loop_
_entity.id
_entity.type
_entity.pdbx_description
1 polymer ?
#
loop_
_entity_poly.entity_id
_entity_poly.type
_entity_poly.pdbx_seq_one_letter_code
_entity_poly.pdbx_strand_id
1 'polypeptide(L)'
;MLLLAAWASCTVTRENYKTLSFFFDGVPNPDAPAAAVDPRTGAVHQYVVVSLHAPYAEEKCDECHASRLRLSNRDSAACLKCHAQTRQGFERMHGPVAAGACLWCHNPHESAYPHLLRDSDRRLCGQCHTPELLDTSRVPEHADEARACLECHVGHGGAHPFLMRTGRDVPQAGGPAPRGN
;
A
#
# COMPACT_ATOMS: atom_id res chain seq x y z
N MET A 1 41.47 -11.76 -41.64
CA MET A 1 41.08 -12.57 -40.47
C MET A 1 40.77 -11.58 -39.35
N LEU A 2 39.50 -11.17 -39.21
CA LEU A 2 38.49 -11.80 -38.33
C LEU A 2 38.98 -11.76 -36.87
N LEU A 3 38.37 -11.06 -35.90
CA LEU A 3 36.98 -10.64 -35.71
C LEU A 3 36.91 -9.39 -34.82
N LEU A 4 36.28 -8.33 -35.30
CA LEU A 4 35.61 -7.34 -34.45
C LEU A 4 34.21 -7.89 -34.19
N ALA A 5 34.01 -8.56 -33.07
CA ALA A 5 32.68 -8.93 -32.61
C ALA A 5 32.61 -8.78 -31.10
N ALA A 6 31.48 -8.22 -30.67
CA ALA A 6 30.79 -8.47 -29.39
C ALA A 6 30.64 -7.28 -28.44
N TRP A 7 29.92 -6.23 -28.85
CA TRP A 7 29.26 -5.32 -27.90
C TRP A 7 27.94 -4.80 -28.47
N ALA A 8 26.94 -5.67 -28.63
CA ALA A 8 25.55 -5.24 -28.79
C ALA A 8 24.58 -6.38 -28.48
N SER A 9 24.79 -7.08 -27.37
CA SER A 9 23.71 -7.89 -26.81
C SER A 9 23.32 -7.25 -25.48
N CYS A 10 22.21 -6.50 -25.48
CA CYS A 10 21.62 -5.89 -24.28
C CYS A 10 21.07 -6.94 -23.29
N THR A 11 21.53 -8.18 -23.37
CA THR A 11 21.09 -9.29 -22.54
C THR A 11 22.02 -9.42 -21.34
N VAL A 12 21.44 -9.25 -20.15
CA VAL A 12 22.11 -9.57 -18.90
C VAL A 12 22.21 -11.10 -18.79
N THR A 13 23.43 -11.61 -18.66
CA THR A 13 23.75 -13.01 -18.42
C THR A 13 24.41 -13.15 -17.04
N ARG A 14 24.45 -14.37 -16.50
CA ARG A 14 25.17 -14.64 -15.23
C ARG A 14 26.64 -14.21 -15.27
N GLU A 15 27.26 -14.32 -16.43
CA GLU A 15 28.69 -14.03 -16.63
C GLU A 15 28.98 -12.53 -16.66
N ASN A 16 28.04 -11.71 -17.13
CA ASN A 16 28.25 -10.26 -17.25
C ASN A 16 27.57 -9.44 -16.14
N TYR A 17 26.71 -10.04 -15.31
CA TYR A 17 25.96 -9.35 -14.25
C TYR A 17 26.84 -8.57 -13.27
N LYS A 18 27.94 -9.15 -12.78
CA LYS A 18 28.84 -8.47 -11.82
C LYS A 18 29.48 -7.21 -12.40
N THR A 19 29.84 -7.25 -13.68
CA THR A 19 30.43 -6.10 -14.37
C THR A 19 29.36 -5.06 -14.65
N LEU A 20 28.17 -5.47 -15.11
CA LEU A 20 27.08 -4.54 -15.42
C LEU A 20 26.52 -3.85 -14.17
N SER A 21 26.32 -4.58 -13.07
CA SER A 21 25.85 -4.04 -11.79
C SER A 21 26.84 -3.13 -11.08
N PHE A 22 28.11 -3.12 -11.51
CA PHE A 22 29.10 -2.15 -11.04
C PHE A 22 28.99 -0.79 -11.74
N PHE A 23 28.64 -0.79 -13.03
CA PHE A 23 28.59 0.44 -13.84
C PHE A 23 27.19 1.02 -14.00
N PHE A 24 26.15 0.21 -13.82
CA PHE A 24 24.76 0.61 -14.02
C PHE A 24 23.91 0.17 -12.83
N ASP A 25 23.29 1.14 -12.16
CA ASP A 25 22.27 0.87 -11.15
C ASP A 25 21.01 0.31 -11.82
N GLY A 26 20.38 -0.70 -11.21
CA GLY A 26 19.13 -1.30 -11.69
C GLY A 26 19.26 -2.46 -12.69
N VAL A 27 20.46 -3.03 -12.87
CA VAL A 27 20.65 -4.23 -13.73
C VAL A 27 19.87 -5.43 -13.15
N PRO A 28 18.94 -6.04 -13.89
CA PRO A 28 18.16 -7.19 -13.41
C PRO A 28 19.06 -8.38 -13.04
N ASN A 29 18.91 -8.91 -11.83
CA ASN A 29 19.68 -10.06 -11.39
C ASN A 29 19.22 -11.33 -12.15
N PRO A 30 20.09 -11.99 -12.95
CA PRO A 30 19.73 -13.18 -13.72
C PRO A 30 19.47 -14.42 -12.85
N ASP A 31 19.88 -14.38 -11.58
CA ASP A 31 19.64 -15.40 -10.57
C ASP A 31 18.52 -15.03 -9.60
N ALA A 32 17.97 -13.81 -9.73
CA ALA A 32 16.79 -13.46 -8.96
C ALA A 32 15.62 -14.32 -9.44
N PRO A 33 14.86 -14.94 -8.53
CA PRO A 33 13.62 -15.61 -8.92
C PRO A 33 12.73 -14.59 -9.61
N ALA A 34 12.21 -14.95 -10.79
CA ALA A 34 11.33 -14.10 -11.57
C ALA A 34 10.07 -13.76 -10.75
N ALA A 35 9.98 -12.51 -10.29
CA ALA A 35 8.93 -11.99 -9.39
C ALA A 35 8.84 -12.74 -8.03
N ALA A 36 8.45 -12.07 -6.94
CA ALA A 36 8.23 -12.84 -5.71
C ALA A 36 7.05 -13.78 -5.94
N VAL A 37 7.37 -15.06 -5.76
CA VAL A 37 6.43 -16.17 -5.75
C VAL A 37 5.73 -16.13 -4.39
N ASP A 38 4.40 -16.03 -4.36
CA ASP A 38 3.64 -16.24 -3.13
C ASP A 38 3.93 -17.65 -2.60
N PRO A 39 4.53 -17.80 -1.41
CA PRO A 39 4.95 -19.10 -0.89
C PRO A 39 3.78 -20.04 -0.51
N ARG A 40 2.52 -19.58 -0.56
CA ARG A 40 1.33 -20.42 -0.33
C ARG A 40 0.66 -20.89 -1.61
N THR A 41 0.81 -20.14 -2.70
CA THR A 41 0.05 -20.37 -3.95
C THR A 41 0.93 -20.58 -5.17
N GLY A 42 2.23 -20.29 -5.10
CA GLY A 42 3.14 -20.39 -6.24
C GLY A 42 2.91 -19.33 -7.31
N ALA A 43 2.04 -18.34 -7.05
CA ALA A 43 1.70 -17.31 -8.02
C ALA A 43 2.85 -16.31 -8.18
N VAL A 44 3.28 -16.11 -9.43
CA VAL A 44 4.24 -15.09 -9.85
C VAL A 44 3.49 -13.78 -10.02
N HIS A 45 3.53 -12.91 -9.02
CA HIS A 45 2.96 -11.57 -9.16
C HIS A 45 4.05 -10.62 -9.70
N GLN A 46 3.96 -10.24 -10.98
CA GLN A 46 4.55 -8.98 -11.42
C GLN A 46 3.73 -7.85 -10.78
N TYR A 47 3.96 -7.53 -9.51
CA TYR A 47 3.24 -6.43 -8.88
C TYR A 47 3.77 -5.13 -9.47
N VAL A 48 3.00 -4.58 -10.42
CA VAL A 48 3.09 -3.16 -10.78
C VAL A 48 2.88 -2.39 -9.48
N VAL A 49 3.87 -1.59 -9.06
CA VAL A 49 3.71 -0.71 -7.90
C VAL A 49 2.65 0.33 -8.28
N VAL A 50 1.48 0.24 -7.66
CA VAL A 50 0.34 1.14 -7.92
C VAL A 50 0.40 2.35 -7.00
N SER A 51 0.93 2.17 -5.79
CA SER A 51 0.99 3.21 -4.77
C SER A 51 2.37 3.24 -4.11
N LEU A 52 3.03 4.38 -4.18
CA LEU A 52 4.32 4.64 -3.56
C LEU A 52 4.15 5.70 -2.46
N HIS A 53 4.69 5.46 -1.28
CA HIS A 53 4.60 6.43 -0.19
C HIS A 53 5.65 7.51 -0.40
N ALA A 54 5.27 8.80 -0.35
CA ALA A 54 6.18 9.89 -0.68
C ALA A 54 7.51 9.87 0.09
N PRO A 55 7.55 9.66 1.43
CA PRO A 55 8.83 9.55 2.15
C PRO A 55 9.73 8.41 1.66
N TYR A 56 9.13 7.31 1.19
CA TYR A 56 9.89 6.19 0.63
C TYR A 56 10.38 6.49 -0.79
N ALA A 57 9.54 7.10 -1.63
CA ALA A 57 9.90 7.58 -2.97
C ALA A 57 11.07 8.58 -2.95
N GLU A 58 11.12 9.40 -1.90
CA GLU A 58 12.13 10.43 -1.68
C GLU A 58 13.33 9.93 -0.86
N GLU A 59 13.39 8.63 -0.55
CA GLU A 59 14.47 7.99 0.22
C GLU A 59 14.71 8.55 1.64
N LYS A 60 13.69 9.18 2.23
CA LYS A 60 13.70 9.77 3.60
C LYS A 60 13.55 8.71 4.68
N CYS A 61 14.48 7.76 4.68
CA CYS A 61 14.42 6.57 5.52
C CYS A 61 14.42 6.93 7.03
N ASP A 62 15.16 7.96 7.41
CA ASP A 62 15.43 8.38 8.78
C ASP A 62 14.25 9.07 9.48
N GLU A 63 13.26 9.57 8.73
CA GLU A 63 12.04 10.14 9.30
C GLU A 63 11.24 9.09 10.12
N CYS A 64 11.29 7.84 9.65
CA CYS A 64 10.59 6.70 10.25
C CYS A 64 11.53 5.69 10.91
N HIS A 65 12.79 5.56 10.47
CA HIS A 65 13.74 4.55 10.93
C HIS A 65 14.94 5.12 11.66
N ALA A 66 15.28 4.56 12.83
CA ALA A 66 16.54 4.84 13.51
C ALA A 66 17.71 4.06 12.87
N SER A 67 17.41 2.99 12.14
CA SER A 67 18.32 2.27 11.25
C SER A 67 17.50 1.50 10.21
N ARG A 68 18.13 1.00 9.14
CA ARG A 68 17.44 0.28 8.04
C ARG A 68 16.43 -0.79 8.49
N LEU A 69 16.64 -1.41 9.65
CA LEU A 69 15.75 -2.47 10.18
C LEU A 69 14.95 -2.06 11.41
N ARG A 70 15.20 -0.87 11.97
CA ARG A 70 14.61 -0.44 13.25
C ARG A 70 13.84 0.85 13.06
N LEU A 71 12.53 0.79 13.29
CA LEU A 71 11.70 1.99 13.38
C LEU A 71 12.17 2.90 14.53
N SER A 72 12.10 4.21 14.31
CA SER A 72 12.41 5.24 15.28
C SER A 72 11.49 5.13 16.50
N ASN A 73 10.21 4.81 16.27
CA ASN A 73 9.23 4.45 17.30
C ASN A 73 8.52 3.16 16.87
N ARG A 74 8.31 2.21 17.80
CA ARG A 74 7.72 0.88 17.51
C ARG A 74 6.19 0.87 17.45
N ASP A 75 5.56 2.05 17.54
CA ASP A 75 4.11 2.24 17.56
C ASP A 75 3.66 3.18 16.43
N SER A 76 2.37 3.54 16.42
CA SER A 76 1.81 4.48 15.45
C SER A 76 2.43 5.88 15.51
N ALA A 77 3.24 6.22 16.51
CA ALA A 77 3.81 7.55 16.62
C ALA A 77 4.65 7.92 15.41
N ALA A 78 5.33 6.96 14.76
CA ALA A 78 6.07 7.21 13.52
C ALA A 78 5.15 7.74 12.40
N CYS A 79 3.99 7.10 12.20
CA CYS A 79 3.00 7.50 11.19
C CYS A 79 2.37 8.86 11.54
N LEU A 80 2.07 9.08 12.83
CA LEU A 80 1.33 10.25 13.30
C LEU A 80 2.17 11.53 13.37
N LYS A 81 3.50 11.45 13.22
CA LYS A 81 4.34 12.65 13.02
C LYS A 81 3.84 13.49 11.85
N CYS A 82 3.43 12.85 10.76
CA CYS A 82 2.93 13.50 9.55
C CYS A 82 1.40 13.34 9.41
N HIS A 83 0.85 12.18 9.79
CA HIS A 83 -0.59 11.88 9.69
C HIS A 83 -1.36 12.15 10.99
N ALA A 84 -1.03 13.24 11.69
CA ALA A 84 -1.60 13.55 13.00
C ALA A 84 -3.13 13.63 12.98
N GLN A 85 -3.71 14.10 11.86
CA GLN A 85 -5.16 14.21 11.70
C GLN A 85 -5.86 12.88 11.47
N THR A 86 -5.17 11.80 11.11
CA THR A 86 -5.81 10.52 10.77
C THR A 86 -6.47 9.81 11.95
N ARG A 87 -6.09 10.13 13.19
CA ARG A 87 -6.72 9.59 14.41
C ARG A 87 -7.78 10.51 15.02
N GLN A 88 -8.09 11.60 14.36
CA GLN A 88 -9.00 12.64 14.84
C GLN A 88 -9.82 13.17 13.67
N GLY A 89 -10.83 14.01 13.93
CA GLY A 89 -11.59 14.65 12.85
C GLY A 89 -12.75 13.84 12.26
N PHE A 90 -12.94 12.58 12.66
CA PHE A 90 -14.21 11.88 12.43
C PHE A 90 -14.98 11.72 13.74
N GLU A 91 -16.29 11.92 13.68
CA GLU A 91 -17.21 11.64 14.80
C GLU A 91 -17.17 10.15 15.17
N ARG A 92 -17.08 9.27 14.16
CA ARG A 92 -16.95 7.82 14.34
C ARG A 92 -15.64 7.35 13.74
N MET A 93 -14.78 6.82 14.59
CA MET A 93 -13.48 6.28 14.20
C MET A 93 -13.57 4.77 13.96
N HIS A 94 -12.87 4.29 12.93
CA HIS A 94 -12.70 2.86 12.75
C HIS A 94 -11.77 2.29 13.82
N GLY A 95 -12.12 1.14 14.42
CA GLY A 95 -11.43 0.55 15.58
C GLY A 95 -9.91 0.43 15.42
N PRO A 96 -9.39 -0.19 14.33
CA PRO A 96 -7.95 -0.28 14.10
C PRO A 96 -7.25 1.08 14.02
N VAL A 97 -7.90 2.10 13.46
CA VAL A 97 -7.35 3.45 13.37
C VAL A 97 -7.34 4.14 14.74
N ALA A 98 -8.42 4.02 15.50
CA ALA A 98 -8.50 4.52 16.87
C ALA A 98 -7.41 3.89 17.76
N ALA A 99 -7.10 2.60 17.56
CA ALA A 99 -6.03 1.88 18.24
C ALA A 99 -4.60 2.21 17.72
N GLY A 100 -4.47 2.99 16.64
CA GLY A 100 -3.17 3.28 16.03
C GLY A 100 -2.53 2.07 15.35
N ALA A 101 -3.34 1.15 14.84
CA ALA A 101 -2.92 -0.11 14.25
C ALA A 101 -2.68 0.03 12.73
N CYS A 102 -1.97 1.09 12.31
CA CYS A 102 -1.86 1.53 10.90
C CYS A 102 -1.35 0.41 9.96
N LEU A 103 -0.37 -0.37 10.42
CA LEU A 103 0.30 -1.41 9.64
C LEU A 103 -0.53 -2.69 9.47
N TRP A 104 -1.71 -2.78 10.10
CA TRP A 104 -2.63 -3.87 9.80
C TRP A 104 -3.19 -3.77 8.39
N CYS A 105 -3.48 -2.54 7.94
CA CYS A 105 -4.06 -2.29 6.63
C CYS A 105 -3.05 -1.73 5.63
N HIS A 106 -2.03 -0.98 6.07
CA HIS A 106 -1.13 -0.26 5.16
C HIS A 106 0.31 -0.82 5.10
N ASN A 107 0.93 -0.76 3.93
CA ASN A 107 2.36 -0.97 3.69
C ASN A 107 3.05 0.40 3.51
N PRO A 108 3.87 0.87 4.45
CA PRO A 108 4.35 2.25 4.49
C PRO A 108 5.43 2.58 3.45
N HIS A 109 5.89 1.63 2.65
CA HIS A 109 6.85 1.88 1.57
C HIS A 109 6.12 1.95 0.23
N GLU A 110 5.57 0.82 -0.19
CA GLU A 110 4.94 0.66 -1.49
C GLU A 110 3.86 -0.42 -1.44
N SER A 111 2.92 -0.34 -2.37
CA SER A 111 1.90 -1.36 -2.54
C SER A 111 1.45 -1.50 -4.00
N ALA A 112 1.02 -2.71 -4.34
CA ALA A 112 0.26 -3.00 -5.55
C ALA A 112 -1.20 -2.52 -5.47
N TYR A 113 -1.65 -2.00 -4.32
CA TYR A 113 -3.02 -1.56 -4.08
C TYR A 113 -3.08 -0.06 -3.77
N PRO A 114 -4.19 0.63 -4.12
CA PRO A 114 -4.37 2.05 -3.81
C PRO A 114 -4.22 2.34 -2.32
N HIS A 115 -3.88 3.59 -2.00
CA HIS A 115 -3.74 4.06 -0.61
C HIS A 115 -2.78 3.22 0.23
N LEU A 116 -1.77 2.62 -0.39
CA LEU A 116 -0.79 1.75 0.27
C LEU A 116 -1.40 0.56 1.01
N LEU A 117 -2.56 0.06 0.61
CA LEU A 117 -3.18 -1.09 1.28
C LEU A 117 -2.32 -2.35 1.14
N ARG A 118 -2.27 -3.22 2.15
CA ARG A 118 -1.49 -4.46 2.12
C ARG A 118 -2.10 -5.55 1.23
N ASP A 119 -3.38 -5.39 0.87
CA ASP A 119 -4.13 -6.26 -0.03
C ASP A 119 -5.29 -5.47 -0.65
N SER A 120 -6.14 -6.13 -1.44
CA SER A 120 -7.42 -5.56 -1.85
C SER A 120 -8.27 -5.24 -0.62
N ASP A 121 -9.07 -4.19 -0.71
CA ASP A 121 -9.90 -3.74 0.40
C ASP A 121 -10.91 -4.83 0.82
N ARG A 122 -11.53 -5.53 -0.13
CA ARG A 122 -12.43 -6.66 0.15
C ARG A 122 -11.72 -7.75 0.96
N ARG A 123 -10.49 -8.12 0.60
CA ARG A 123 -9.73 -9.12 1.34
C ARG A 123 -9.27 -8.62 2.71
N LEU A 124 -8.84 -7.36 2.83
CA LEU A 124 -8.43 -6.76 4.11
C LEU A 124 -9.60 -6.63 5.08
N CYS A 125 -10.70 -6.01 4.63
CA CYS A 125 -11.91 -5.82 5.44
C CYS A 125 -12.49 -7.17 5.86
N GLY A 126 -12.48 -8.16 4.95
CA GLY A 126 -12.94 -9.53 5.18
C GLY A 126 -12.17 -10.31 6.24
N GLN A 127 -11.01 -9.83 6.70
CA GLN A 127 -10.28 -10.47 7.81
C GLN A 127 -11.01 -10.33 9.15
N CYS A 128 -11.86 -9.31 9.29
CA CYS A 128 -12.62 -9.05 10.50
C CYS A 128 -14.13 -8.92 10.24
N HIS A 129 -14.53 -8.34 9.10
CA HIS A 129 -15.93 -8.14 8.74
C HIS A 129 -16.39 -9.31 7.88
N THR A 130 -17.23 -10.17 8.45
CA THR A 130 -17.66 -11.38 7.77
C THR A 130 -18.77 -11.08 6.74
N PRO A 131 -18.91 -11.89 5.68
CA PRO A 131 -19.92 -11.66 4.65
C PRO A 131 -21.36 -11.61 5.16
N GLU A 132 -21.65 -12.21 6.32
CA GLU A 132 -22.98 -12.18 6.95
C GLU A 132 -23.40 -10.75 7.37
N LEU A 133 -22.46 -9.81 7.47
CA LEU A 133 -22.74 -8.40 7.72
C LEU A 133 -23.19 -7.64 6.47
N LEU A 134 -23.06 -8.25 5.28
CA LEU A 134 -23.41 -7.64 3.99
C LEU A 134 -24.91 -7.82 3.71
N ASP A 135 -25.72 -6.90 4.23
CA ASP A 135 -27.17 -6.91 4.05
C ASP A 135 -27.56 -6.43 2.63
N THR A 136 -27.76 -7.39 1.72
CA THR A 136 -28.21 -7.13 0.34
C THR A 136 -29.68 -6.72 0.24
N SER A 137 -30.48 -6.89 1.30
CA SER A 137 -31.88 -6.44 1.32
C SER A 137 -31.99 -4.92 1.52
N ARG A 138 -31.01 -4.31 2.20
CA ARG A 138 -30.93 -2.86 2.42
C ARG A 138 -30.01 -2.17 1.43
N VAL A 139 -28.93 -2.82 1.04
CA VAL A 139 -27.91 -2.27 0.12
C VAL A 139 -27.66 -3.32 -0.97
N PRO A 140 -28.43 -3.29 -2.08
CA PRO A 140 -28.32 -4.27 -3.16
C PRO A 140 -26.90 -4.37 -3.75
N GLU A 141 -26.14 -3.28 -3.72
CA GLU A 141 -24.76 -3.19 -4.21
C GLU A 141 -23.80 -4.16 -3.51
N HIS A 142 -24.13 -4.63 -2.29
CA HIS A 142 -23.34 -5.66 -1.61
C HIS A 142 -23.32 -7.00 -2.34
N ALA A 143 -24.28 -7.26 -3.24
CA ALA A 143 -24.32 -8.46 -4.06
C ALA A 143 -23.26 -8.46 -5.19
N ASP A 144 -22.71 -7.28 -5.52
CA ASP A 144 -21.67 -7.16 -6.52
C ASP A 144 -20.29 -7.36 -5.87
N GLU A 145 -19.71 -8.54 -6.10
CA GLU A 145 -18.39 -8.88 -5.58
C GLU A 145 -17.25 -8.13 -6.27
N ALA A 146 -17.48 -7.56 -7.46
CA ALA A 146 -16.49 -6.80 -8.20
C ALA A 146 -16.31 -5.38 -7.64
N ARG A 147 -17.27 -4.87 -6.87
CA ARG A 147 -17.17 -3.55 -6.25
C ARG A 147 -16.29 -3.56 -5.02
N ALA A 148 -15.45 -2.54 -4.92
CA ALA A 148 -14.60 -2.28 -3.78
C ALA A 148 -15.41 -1.68 -2.63
N CYS A 149 -15.16 -2.14 -1.40
CA CYS A 149 -15.78 -1.62 -0.18
C CYS A 149 -15.54 -0.11 -0.04
N LEU A 150 -14.33 0.32 -0.38
CA LEU A 150 -13.91 1.72 -0.33
C LEU A 150 -14.51 2.56 -1.45
N GLU A 151 -15.38 2.07 -2.32
CA GLU A 151 -16.17 2.96 -3.20
C GLU A 151 -17.21 3.74 -2.39
N CYS A 152 -17.80 3.09 -1.39
CA CYS A 152 -18.89 3.62 -0.57
C CYS A 152 -18.49 3.85 0.89
N HIS A 153 -17.47 3.15 1.42
CA HIS A 153 -17.02 3.27 2.81
C HIS A 153 -15.71 4.05 2.95
N VAL A 154 -15.49 4.63 4.14
CA VAL A 154 -14.25 5.30 4.54
C VAL A 154 -13.57 4.46 5.63
N GLY A 155 -12.45 3.82 5.27
CA GLY A 155 -11.76 2.87 6.16
C GLY A 155 -11.15 3.46 7.43
N HIS A 156 -11.07 4.79 7.57
CA HIS A 156 -10.53 5.45 8.76
C HIS A 156 -11.61 5.94 9.73
N GLY A 157 -12.76 6.38 9.23
CA GLY A 157 -13.82 6.97 10.02
C GLY A 157 -14.76 7.84 9.19
N GLY A 158 -15.84 8.31 9.78
CA GLY A 158 -16.81 9.18 9.13
C GLY A 158 -17.84 9.77 10.08
N ALA A 159 -18.67 10.68 9.55
CA ALA A 159 -19.80 11.26 10.27
C ALA A 159 -21.08 10.41 10.19
N HIS A 160 -21.05 9.27 9.49
CA HIS A 160 -22.22 8.44 9.23
C HIS A 160 -22.07 7.02 9.80
N PRO A 161 -23.19 6.35 10.13
CA PRO A 161 -23.19 4.94 10.50
C PRO A 161 -22.48 4.09 9.42
N PHE A 162 -21.84 3.00 9.85
CA PHE A 162 -21.09 2.10 8.96
C PHE A 162 -19.97 2.77 8.16
N LEU A 163 -19.53 3.97 8.58
CA LEU A 163 -18.45 4.73 7.95
C LEU A 163 -18.71 4.98 6.45
N MET A 164 -19.97 5.19 6.08
CA MET A 164 -20.35 5.46 4.70
C MET A 164 -19.91 6.87 4.28
N ARG A 165 -19.46 6.99 3.03
CA ARG A 165 -19.13 8.26 2.37
C ARG A 165 -20.37 9.10 2.15
N THR A 166 -20.21 10.40 2.24
CA THR A 166 -21.16 11.40 1.76
C THR A 166 -20.51 12.37 0.81
N GLY A 167 -21.33 13.20 0.15
CA GLY A 167 -20.85 14.29 -0.71
C GLY A 167 -19.98 15.34 0.02
N ARG A 168 -19.87 15.29 1.36
CA ARG A 168 -18.98 16.12 2.18
C ARG A 168 -17.69 15.40 2.63
N ASP A 169 -17.60 14.09 2.45
CA ASP A 169 -16.48 13.25 2.89
C ASP A 169 -15.41 13.07 1.83
N VAL A 170 -15.35 13.96 0.84
CA VAL A 170 -14.19 14.06 -0.06
C VAL A 170 -13.24 15.15 0.45
N PRO A 171 -12.32 14.82 1.37
CA PRO A 171 -10.96 15.31 1.26
C PRO A 171 -10.19 14.27 0.45
N GLN A 172 -9.79 14.67 -0.76
CA GLN A 172 -8.68 14.04 -1.46
C GLN A 172 -7.49 13.93 -0.49
N ALA A 173 -6.71 12.86 -0.64
CA ALA A 173 -5.50 12.63 0.13
C ALA A 173 -4.70 13.95 0.31
N GLY A 174 -4.63 14.45 1.55
CA GLY A 174 -3.85 15.63 1.90
C GLY A 174 -4.62 16.96 2.06
N GLY A 175 -5.94 17.02 1.91
CA GLY A 175 -6.73 18.23 2.18
C GLY A 175 -7.08 18.38 3.68
N PRO A 176 -7.02 19.60 4.26
CA PRO A 176 -7.47 19.82 5.64
C PRO A 176 -8.96 19.48 5.77
N ALA A 177 -9.34 18.88 6.91
CA ALA A 177 -10.73 18.59 7.25
C ALA A 177 -11.62 19.82 7.03
N PRO A 178 -12.83 19.68 6.47
CA PRO A 178 -13.76 20.80 6.36
C PRO A 178 -14.04 21.34 7.76
N ARG A 179 -13.81 22.65 7.95
CA ARG A 179 -14.14 23.32 9.22
C ARG A 179 -15.66 23.30 9.38
N GLY A 180 -16.13 22.69 10.47
CA GLY A 180 -17.53 22.75 10.87
C GLY A 180 -17.94 24.18 11.21
N ASN A 181 -19.16 24.54 10.82
CA ASN A 181 -19.86 25.75 11.25
C ASN A 181 -20.46 25.54 12.64
#